data_AF-A0A1F3NCP0-F1
#
_entry.id   AF-A0A1F3NCP0-F1
#
_cell.length_a   1.000
_cell.length_b   1.000
_cell.length_c   1.000
_cell.angle_alpha   90.00
_cell.angle_beta   90.00
_cell.angle_gamma   90.00
#
_symmetry.space_group_name_H-M   'P 1'
#
loop_
_entity.id
_entity.type
_entity.pdbx_description
1 polymer ?
#
loop_
_entity_poly.entity_id
_entity_poly.type
_entity_poly.pdbx_seq_one_letter_code
_entity_poly.pdbx_strand_id
1 'polypeptide(L)'
;MQNRDSLYIYYISGTGNSRLCSHWIADEAVKNGLRTVVQQIDRLENINMPTADEKPLIGFVFPTHGFNAAPIMLKFIAGFPAHLCREIFLLNTRGCLKLYKIFVPGLSGLALLLPAFMLWLKGYKCTGYRSIDMPSNWVPLHPGLRKKVIESIIAKADPNIRVYATKILSGKNVWRGLYSLPADLLISPVAVAYYIGGRFFLAKTFIANNKCNNCGICISECPTSSIRLVNNRPYWKLTCESCMRCLNHCPQRAIEAAHGMAAAFMIIMSAVNTWLIVFLINNLSIQPEAWWWKIVSQFISIAVMVAVAAFLYLIMHYAMGFKPLNYLVRFTSFTTLPFWRR
;
A
#
# COMPACT_ATOMS: atom_id res chain seq x y z
N MET A 1 -12.43 34.97 -2.00
CA MET A 1 -12.25 33.69 -2.72
C MET A 1 -10.81 33.64 -3.20
N GLN A 2 -10.06 32.57 -2.94
CA GLN A 2 -8.76 32.43 -3.62
C GLN A 2 -9.02 32.27 -5.12
N ASN A 3 -8.32 33.07 -5.91
CA ASN A 3 -8.46 33.12 -7.36
C ASN A 3 -7.72 31.92 -7.97
N ARG A 4 -8.33 30.73 -7.89
CA ARG A 4 -7.79 29.48 -8.44
C ARG A 4 -8.51 29.20 -9.76
N ASP A 5 -7.75 28.85 -10.78
CA ASP A 5 -8.25 28.56 -12.13
C ASP A 5 -8.10 27.08 -12.50
N SER A 6 -7.24 26.34 -11.80
CA SER A 6 -7.01 24.93 -12.09
C SER A 6 -6.87 24.03 -10.85
N LEU A 7 -7.08 22.73 -11.08
CA LEU A 7 -6.95 21.65 -10.11
C LEU A 7 -6.11 20.53 -10.71
N TYR A 8 -5.04 20.14 -10.02
CA TYR A 8 -4.23 18.96 -10.35
C TYR A 8 -4.36 17.93 -9.24
N ILE A 9 -4.80 16.72 -9.57
CA ILE A 9 -4.84 15.59 -8.65
C ILE A 9 -3.89 14.51 -9.13
N TYR A 10 -2.84 14.28 -8.35
CA TYR A 10 -1.92 13.15 -8.54
C TYR A 10 -2.34 12.02 -7.62
N TYR A 11 -2.64 10.85 -8.18
CA TYR A 11 -3.14 9.75 -7.40
C TYR A 11 -2.51 8.39 -7.69
N ILE A 12 -2.52 7.53 -6.68
CA ILE A 12 -2.20 6.11 -6.82
C ILE A 12 -3.44 5.33 -6.47
N SER A 13 -3.78 4.32 -7.25
CA SER A 13 -4.87 3.42 -6.90
C SER A 13 -4.62 2.00 -7.38
N GLY A 14 -4.64 1.05 -6.45
CA GLY A 14 -4.53 -0.37 -6.78
C GLY A 14 -5.85 -0.96 -7.27
N THR A 15 -6.95 -0.68 -6.55
CA THR A 15 -8.28 -1.28 -6.80
C THR A 15 -9.38 -0.24 -7.05
N GLY A 16 -9.02 1.02 -7.34
CA GLY A 16 -9.97 2.06 -7.72
C GLY A 16 -10.52 2.95 -6.60
N ASN A 17 -10.32 2.62 -5.32
CA ASN A 17 -10.85 3.44 -4.20
C ASN A 17 -10.38 4.91 -4.26
N SER A 18 -9.06 5.12 -4.32
CA SER A 18 -8.48 6.47 -4.42
C SER A 18 -8.77 7.13 -5.77
N ARG A 19 -8.84 6.34 -6.85
CA ARG A 19 -9.28 6.83 -8.17
C ARG A 19 -10.67 7.45 -8.10
N LEU A 20 -11.62 6.74 -7.48
CA LEU A 20 -13.00 7.20 -7.33
C LEU A 20 -13.06 8.50 -6.50
N CYS A 21 -12.30 8.58 -5.42
CA CYS A 21 -12.20 9.80 -4.61
C CYS A 21 -11.65 10.99 -5.41
N SER A 22 -10.61 10.77 -6.22
CA SER A 22 -10.06 11.80 -7.09
C SER A 22 -11.08 12.31 -8.11
N HIS A 23 -11.85 11.41 -8.73
CA HIS A 23 -12.86 11.79 -9.71
C HIS A 23 -14.02 12.55 -9.07
N TRP A 24 -14.47 12.16 -7.87
CA TRP A 24 -15.51 12.93 -7.17
C TRP A 24 -15.08 14.35 -6.81
N ILE A 25 -13.81 14.58 -6.47
CA ILE A 25 -13.28 15.93 -6.25
C ILE A 25 -13.22 16.70 -7.58
N ALA A 26 -12.76 16.03 -8.64
CA ALA A 26 -12.66 16.61 -9.97
C ALA A 26 -14.04 17.01 -10.54
N ASP A 27 -15.08 16.19 -10.34
CA ASP A 27 -16.45 16.52 -10.72
C ASP A 27 -16.89 17.86 -10.10
N GLU A 28 -16.59 18.08 -8.82
CA GLU A 28 -16.91 19.33 -8.14
C GLU A 28 -16.08 20.50 -8.67
N ALA A 29 -14.80 20.29 -9.02
CA ALA A 29 -13.97 21.33 -9.60
C ALA A 29 -14.44 21.75 -11.00
N VAL A 30 -14.79 20.80 -11.85
CA VAL A 30 -15.34 21.04 -13.19
C VAL A 30 -16.65 21.82 -13.11
N LYS A 31 -17.55 21.48 -12.16
CA LYS A 31 -18.78 22.26 -11.90
C LYS A 31 -18.51 23.71 -11.49
N ASN A 32 -17.37 23.98 -10.85
CA ASN A 32 -16.94 25.32 -10.47
C ASN A 32 -16.12 26.03 -11.57
N GLY A 33 -16.02 25.44 -12.77
CA GLY A 33 -15.33 26.03 -13.91
C GLY A 33 -13.80 25.93 -13.88
N LEU A 34 -13.22 25.08 -13.02
CA LEU A 34 -11.76 24.91 -12.96
C LEU A 34 -11.27 23.95 -14.04
N ARG A 35 -10.17 24.32 -14.70
CA ARG A 35 -9.38 23.40 -15.51
C ARG A 35 -8.87 22.28 -14.62
N THR A 36 -9.23 21.03 -14.92
CA THR A 36 -8.98 19.92 -13.99
C THR A 36 -8.16 18.82 -14.65
N VAL A 37 -7.06 18.42 -14.01
CA VAL A 37 -6.19 17.31 -14.39
C VAL A 37 -6.23 16.26 -13.28
N VAL A 38 -6.61 15.03 -13.64
CA VAL A 38 -6.63 13.89 -12.70
C VAL A 38 -5.72 12.80 -13.24
N GLN A 39 -4.53 12.66 -12.66
CA GLN A 39 -3.49 11.80 -13.18
C GLN A 39 -3.11 10.69 -12.22
N GLN A 40 -3.15 9.45 -12.72
CA GLN A 40 -2.57 8.31 -12.01
C GLN A 40 -1.05 8.32 -12.22
N ILE A 41 -0.28 8.31 -11.14
CA ILE A 41 1.19 8.44 -11.18
C ILE A 41 1.91 7.08 -11.21
N ASP A 42 1.34 6.12 -11.93
CA ASP A 42 2.02 4.82 -12.10
C ASP A 42 3.35 5.03 -12.83
N ARG A 43 4.38 4.30 -12.39
CA ARG A 43 5.76 4.33 -12.93
C ARG A 43 6.47 5.69 -12.90
N LEU A 44 5.78 6.75 -12.48
CA LEU A 44 6.29 8.12 -12.42
C LEU A 44 6.71 8.69 -13.79
N GLU A 45 6.07 8.23 -14.86
CA GLU A 45 6.35 8.64 -16.24
C GLU A 45 5.27 9.62 -16.75
N ASN A 46 5.66 10.55 -17.65
CA ASN A 46 4.76 11.47 -18.35
C ASN A 46 3.85 12.30 -17.41
N ILE A 47 4.42 12.88 -16.35
CA ILE A 47 3.66 13.65 -15.35
C ILE A 47 3.30 15.04 -15.91
N ASN A 48 2.01 15.34 -15.94
CA ASN A 48 1.48 16.64 -16.34
C ASN A 48 1.58 17.60 -15.17
N MET A 49 2.43 18.62 -15.28
CA MET A 49 2.58 19.67 -14.28
C MET A 49 1.79 20.93 -14.66
N PRO A 50 1.36 21.74 -13.67
CA PRO A 50 0.80 23.06 -13.95
C PRO A 50 1.82 23.97 -14.63
N THR A 51 1.35 24.84 -15.53
CA THR A 51 2.19 25.88 -16.13
C THR A 51 2.39 27.06 -15.17
N ALA A 52 3.36 27.93 -15.46
CA ALA A 52 3.77 29.02 -14.55
C ALA A 52 2.70 30.11 -14.38
N ASP A 53 1.78 30.24 -15.34
CA ASP A 53 0.67 31.18 -15.37
C ASP A 53 -0.59 30.67 -14.64
N GLU A 54 -0.67 29.37 -14.36
CA GLU A 54 -1.79 28.77 -13.63
C GLU A 54 -1.73 29.09 -12.13
N LYS A 55 -2.90 29.11 -11.48
CA LYS A 55 -3.06 29.19 -10.02
C LYS A 55 -3.67 27.89 -9.50
N PRO A 56 -2.90 26.80 -9.48
CA PRO A 56 -3.44 25.47 -9.23
C PRO A 56 -3.70 25.23 -7.75
N LEU A 57 -4.78 24.51 -7.45
CA LEU A 57 -4.84 23.65 -6.27
C LEU A 57 -4.24 22.30 -6.61
N ILE A 58 -3.27 21.84 -5.82
CA ILE A 58 -2.63 20.54 -6.04
C ILE A 58 -3.06 19.55 -4.96
N GLY A 59 -3.50 18.37 -5.37
CA GLY A 59 -3.97 17.29 -4.51
C GLY A 59 -3.14 16.03 -4.67
N PHE A 60 -2.78 15.39 -3.55
CA PHE A 60 -2.20 14.06 -3.55
C PHE A 60 -3.19 13.07 -2.93
N VAL A 61 -3.61 12.08 -3.72
CA VAL A 61 -4.68 11.14 -3.34
C VAL A 61 -4.19 9.69 -3.42
N PHE A 62 -4.21 8.95 -2.31
CA PHE A 62 -3.56 7.62 -2.29
C PHE A 62 -4.18 6.66 -1.27
N PRO A 63 -3.98 5.34 -1.40
CA PRO A 63 -4.37 4.39 -0.36
C PRO A 63 -3.40 4.42 0.83
N THR A 64 -3.93 4.08 2.00
CA THR A 64 -3.13 3.76 3.17
C THR A 64 -2.55 2.37 3.03
N HIS A 65 -1.23 2.25 2.97
CA HIS A 65 -0.50 0.98 2.92
C HIS A 65 0.30 0.82 4.22
N GLY A 66 -0.03 -0.19 5.02
CA GLY A 66 0.64 -0.44 6.30
C GLY A 66 0.64 0.79 7.22
N PHE A 67 -0.51 1.46 7.33
CA PHE A 67 -0.69 2.69 8.13
C PHE A 67 0.24 3.84 7.70
N ASN A 68 0.55 3.92 6.42
CA ASN A 68 1.42 4.93 5.85
C ASN A 68 1.06 5.19 4.37
N ALA A 69 1.64 6.24 3.77
CA ALA A 69 1.59 6.42 2.33
C ALA A 69 2.47 5.35 1.66
N ALA A 70 2.17 4.97 0.43
CA ALA A 70 2.98 3.98 -0.28
C ALA A 70 4.31 4.59 -0.77
N PRO A 71 5.41 3.82 -0.86
CA PRO A 71 6.70 4.36 -1.28
C PRO A 71 6.67 5.07 -2.64
N ILE A 72 5.85 4.66 -3.61
CA ILE A 72 5.70 5.35 -4.90
C ILE A 72 5.13 6.77 -4.74
N MET A 73 4.19 6.98 -3.80
CA MET A 73 3.69 8.33 -3.48
C MET A 73 4.78 9.17 -2.82
N LEU A 74 5.50 8.60 -1.86
CA LEU A 74 6.58 9.32 -1.18
C LEU A 74 7.72 9.69 -2.13
N LYS A 75 8.09 8.78 -3.05
CA LYS A 75 9.07 9.06 -4.11
C LYS A 75 8.61 10.16 -5.04
N PHE A 76 7.34 10.13 -5.43
CA PHE A 76 6.76 11.21 -6.24
C PHE A 76 6.84 12.55 -5.51
N ILE A 77 6.42 12.60 -4.24
CA ILE A 77 6.49 13.82 -3.42
C ILE A 77 7.92 14.31 -3.24
N ALA A 78 8.88 13.40 -3.00
CA ALA A 78 10.29 13.75 -2.86
C ALA A 78 10.84 14.42 -4.14
N GLY A 79 10.50 13.88 -5.31
CA GLY A 79 10.86 14.44 -6.62
C GLY A 79 9.97 15.58 -7.11
N PHE A 80 8.87 15.89 -6.40
CA PHE A 80 7.92 16.91 -6.83
C PHE A 80 8.58 18.30 -6.79
N PRO A 81 8.38 19.18 -7.79
CA PRO A 81 8.98 20.51 -7.76
C PRO A 81 8.57 21.29 -6.51
N ALA A 82 9.40 22.24 -6.08
CA ALA A 82 9.02 23.15 -5.00
C ALA A 82 8.25 24.34 -5.56
N HIS A 83 7.39 24.96 -4.74
CA HIS A 83 6.78 26.26 -5.02
C HIS A 83 5.91 26.38 -6.29
N LEU A 84 5.40 25.27 -6.86
CA LEU A 84 4.39 25.34 -7.95
C LEU A 84 3.09 26.04 -7.51
N CYS A 85 2.78 25.96 -6.22
CA CYS A 85 1.71 26.71 -5.57
C CYS A 85 1.99 26.82 -4.08
N ARG A 86 1.18 27.62 -3.37
CA ARG A 86 1.27 27.73 -1.91
C ARG A 86 0.46 26.65 -1.20
N GLU A 87 -0.70 26.28 -1.73
CA GLU A 87 -1.68 25.47 -1.02
C GLU A 87 -1.95 24.15 -1.72
N ILE A 88 -1.94 23.09 -0.91
CA ILE A 88 -2.19 21.72 -1.36
C ILE A 88 -3.22 21.02 -0.48
N PHE A 89 -3.68 19.86 -0.92
CA PHE A 89 -4.45 18.95 -0.08
C PHE A 89 -3.95 17.50 -0.18
N LEU A 90 -4.19 16.76 0.89
CA LEU A 90 -3.88 15.34 1.03
C LEU A 90 -5.15 14.57 1.34
N LEU A 91 -5.40 13.51 0.57
CA LEU A 91 -6.47 12.56 0.84
C LEU A 91 -5.93 11.15 0.82
N ASN A 92 -6.09 10.42 1.93
CA ASN A 92 -5.84 8.99 1.96
C ASN A 92 -7.14 8.20 2.03
N THR A 93 -7.23 7.10 1.29
CA THR A 93 -8.30 6.11 1.47
C THR A 93 -7.85 5.02 2.44
N ARG A 94 -8.69 4.64 3.38
CA ARG A 94 -8.41 3.58 4.37
C ARG A 94 -9.52 2.52 4.34
N GLY A 95 -9.15 1.28 4.65
CA GLY A 95 -10.05 0.13 4.54
C GLY A 95 -11.14 0.16 5.60
N CYS A 96 -12.39 0.22 5.16
CA CYS A 96 -13.58 0.15 5.99
C CYS A 96 -14.23 -1.22 5.88
N LEU A 97 -14.61 -1.76 7.03
CA LEU A 97 -15.44 -2.96 7.15
C LEU A 97 -16.84 -2.56 7.63
N LYS A 98 -17.82 -3.42 7.37
CA LYS A 98 -19.18 -3.23 7.87
C LYS A 98 -19.63 -4.47 8.63
N LEU A 99 -19.90 -4.29 9.92
CA LEU A 99 -20.47 -5.33 10.78
C LEU A 99 -21.93 -4.92 11.07
N TYR A 100 -22.87 -5.61 10.42
CA TYR A 100 -24.28 -5.28 10.47
C TYR A 100 -24.58 -3.82 10.09
N LYS A 101 -25.00 -2.96 11.04
CA LYS A 101 -25.27 -1.54 10.83
C LYS A 101 -24.06 -0.64 11.13
N ILE A 102 -22.99 -1.18 11.69
CA ILE A 102 -21.82 -0.43 12.14
C ILE A 102 -20.75 -0.44 11.04
N PHE A 103 -20.29 0.76 10.68
CA PHE A 103 -19.15 0.96 9.79
C PHE A 103 -17.90 1.12 10.64
N VAL A 104 -16.97 0.19 10.51
CA VAL A 104 -15.70 0.21 11.24
C VAL A 104 -14.69 0.96 10.37
N PRO A 105 -14.24 2.16 10.78
CA PRO A 105 -13.27 2.92 10.02
C PRO A 105 -11.89 2.25 10.03
N GLY A 106 -11.11 2.51 8.98
CA GLY A 106 -9.70 2.13 8.98
C GLY A 106 -8.86 3.08 9.83
N LEU A 107 -7.56 2.79 9.95
CA LEU A 107 -6.57 3.69 10.53
C LEU A 107 -5.63 4.23 9.43
N SER A 108 -5.17 5.46 9.60
CA SER A 108 -4.29 6.13 8.64
C SER A 108 -2.83 6.02 9.06
N GLY A 109 -2.54 6.03 10.36
CA GLY A 109 -1.19 6.12 10.90
C GLY A 109 -0.45 7.35 10.38
N LEU A 110 0.74 7.15 9.84
CA LEU A 110 1.59 8.21 9.30
C LEU A 110 1.21 8.62 7.87
N ALA A 111 0.14 8.07 7.29
CA ALA A 111 -0.17 8.24 5.87
C ALA A 111 -0.42 9.68 5.45
N LEU A 112 -0.94 10.55 6.32
CA LEU A 112 -1.08 11.97 6.04
C LEU A 112 0.10 12.79 6.57
N LEU A 113 0.67 12.39 7.71
CA LEU A 113 1.69 13.17 8.41
C LEU A 113 3.02 13.19 7.67
N LEU A 114 3.48 12.04 7.17
CA LEU A 114 4.76 11.94 6.50
C LEU A 114 4.76 12.70 5.15
N PRO A 115 3.78 12.51 4.24
CA PRO A 115 3.63 13.36 3.05
C PRO A 115 3.52 14.85 3.35
N ALA A 116 2.73 15.23 4.37
CA ALA A 116 2.55 16.63 4.75
C ALA A 116 3.87 17.26 5.19
N PHE A 117 4.66 16.55 6.00
CA PHE A 117 5.98 17.00 6.44
C PHE A 117 6.94 17.16 5.25
N MET A 118 6.99 16.19 4.33
CA MET A 118 7.84 16.28 3.14
C MET A 118 7.47 17.45 2.23
N LEU A 119 6.17 17.71 2.05
CA LEU A 119 5.69 18.84 1.25
C LEU A 119 5.90 20.18 1.95
N TRP A 120 5.80 20.22 3.27
CA TRP A 120 6.13 21.40 4.07
C TRP A 120 7.59 21.82 3.92
N LEU A 121 8.52 20.85 3.93
CA LEU A 121 9.95 21.10 3.63
C LEU A 121 10.18 21.69 2.23
N LYS A 122 9.24 21.47 1.30
CA LYS A 122 9.25 22.02 -0.07
C LYS A 122 8.50 23.35 -0.21
N GLY A 123 8.10 23.96 0.90
CA GLY A 123 7.42 25.26 0.92
C GLY A 123 5.90 25.20 0.68
N TYR A 124 5.30 24.02 0.65
CA TYR A 124 3.85 23.87 0.52
C TYR A 124 3.15 23.94 1.88
N LYS A 125 1.96 24.54 1.89
CA LYS A 125 1.04 24.51 3.02
C LYS A 125 -0.12 23.57 2.70
N CYS A 126 -0.23 22.46 3.43
CA CYS A 126 -1.40 21.61 3.31
C CYS A 126 -2.60 22.25 4.03
N THR A 127 -3.63 22.61 3.27
CA THR A 127 -4.86 23.24 3.76
C THR A 127 -6.03 22.26 3.83
N GLY A 128 -5.91 21.08 3.22
CA GLY A 128 -6.94 20.04 3.25
C GLY A 128 -6.39 18.68 3.62
N TYR A 129 -6.72 18.17 4.80
CA TYR A 129 -6.44 16.81 5.26
C TYR A 129 -7.72 15.98 5.28
N ARG A 130 -7.73 14.84 4.59
CA ARG A 130 -8.88 13.94 4.61
C ARG A 130 -8.51 12.47 4.58
N SER A 131 -8.97 11.74 5.60
CA SER A 131 -9.05 10.28 5.58
C SER A 131 -10.46 9.88 5.13
N ILE A 132 -10.59 9.05 4.10
CA ILE A 132 -11.88 8.51 3.64
C ILE A 132 -11.92 6.99 3.81
N ASP A 133 -12.96 6.55 4.50
CA ASP A 133 -13.32 5.15 4.67
C ASP A 133 -13.91 4.60 3.37
N MET A 134 -13.15 3.76 2.69
CA MET A 134 -13.52 3.08 1.44
C MET A 134 -13.57 1.57 1.65
N PRO A 135 -14.27 0.79 0.79
CA PRO A 135 -14.37 -0.65 0.95
C PRO A 135 -12.98 -1.29 1.10
N SER A 136 -12.78 -2.05 2.19
CA SER A 136 -11.50 -2.71 2.42
C SER A 136 -11.20 -3.74 1.33
N ASN A 137 -9.96 -3.71 0.85
CA ASN A 137 -9.49 -4.45 -0.33
C ASN A 137 -8.21 -5.24 -0.05
N TRP A 138 -7.80 -5.37 1.22
CA TRP A 138 -6.60 -6.12 1.61
C TRP A 138 -6.91 -7.62 1.70
N VAL A 139 -7.17 -8.20 0.53
CA VAL A 139 -7.62 -9.59 0.37
C VAL A 139 -6.72 -10.61 1.08
N PRO A 140 -5.38 -10.47 1.14
CA PRO A 140 -4.55 -11.37 1.95
C PRO A 140 -4.91 -11.41 3.44
N LEU A 141 -5.41 -10.32 4.03
CA LEU A 141 -5.75 -10.28 5.45
C LEU A 141 -7.17 -10.78 5.73
N HIS A 142 -8.13 -10.39 4.89
CA HIS A 142 -9.54 -10.72 5.09
C HIS A 142 -10.24 -10.95 3.73
N PRO A 143 -11.35 -11.69 3.69
CA PRO A 143 -12.10 -11.89 2.45
C PRO A 143 -12.67 -10.58 1.92
N GLY A 144 -12.81 -10.50 0.60
CA GLY A 144 -13.48 -9.41 -0.09
C GLY A 144 -14.92 -9.19 0.40
N LEU A 145 -15.37 -7.94 0.32
CA LEU A 145 -16.68 -7.54 0.81
C LEU A 145 -17.80 -7.92 -0.18
N ARG A 146 -19.02 -8.14 0.34
CA ARG A 146 -20.19 -8.37 -0.52
C ARG A 146 -20.53 -7.08 -1.27
N LYS A 147 -21.04 -7.20 -2.51
CA LYS A 147 -21.47 -6.06 -3.35
C LYS A 147 -22.35 -5.04 -2.60
N LYS A 148 -23.40 -5.49 -1.92
CA LYS A 148 -24.27 -4.63 -1.09
C LYS A 148 -23.52 -3.85 0.01
N VAL A 149 -22.48 -4.46 0.59
CA VAL A 149 -21.65 -3.80 1.61
C VAL A 149 -20.78 -2.73 0.96
N ILE A 150 -20.10 -3.08 -0.15
CA ILE A 150 -19.28 -2.16 -0.95
C ILE A 150 -20.11 -0.93 -1.35
N GLU A 151 -21.27 -1.15 -1.95
CA GLU A 151 -22.20 -0.08 -2.36
C GLU A 151 -22.60 0.81 -1.18
N SER A 152 -22.91 0.23 -0.03
CA SER A 152 -23.28 1.03 1.15
C SER A 152 -22.14 1.86 1.74
N ILE A 153 -20.88 1.40 1.62
CA ILE A 153 -19.71 2.17 2.05
C ILE A 153 -19.46 3.30 1.06
N ILE A 154 -19.52 3.03 -0.24
CA ILE A 154 -19.37 4.02 -1.31
C ILE A 154 -20.44 5.11 -1.19
N ALA A 155 -21.71 4.74 -1.01
CA ALA A 155 -22.81 5.68 -0.85
C ALA A 155 -22.66 6.59 0.39
N LYS A 156 -21.99 6.11 1.45
CA LYS A 156 -21.64 6.91 2.63
C LYS A 156 -20.44 7.81 2.38
N ALA A 157 -19.48 7.38 1.56
CA ALA A 157 -18.23 8.09 1.29
C ALA A 157 -18.41 9.26 0.31
N ASP A 158 -19.20 9.09 -0.75
CA ASP A 158 -19.40 10.08 -1.81
C ASP A 158 -19.81 11.48 -1.30
N PRO A 159 -20.93 11.65 -0.56
CA PRO A 159 -21.33 12.99 -0.09
C PRO A 159 -20.29 13.61 0.85
N ASN A 160 -19.56 12.80 1.61
CA ASN A 160 -18.49 13.27 2.49
C ASN A 160 -17.28 13.81 1.72
N ILE A 161 -17.00 13.26 0.54
CA ILE A 161 -15.94 13.77 -0.36
C ILE A 161 -16.42 15.01 -1.09
N ARG A 162 -17.66 15.05 -1.58
CA ARG A 162 -18.20 16.24 -2.25
C ARG A 162 -18.21 17.46 -1.33
N VAL A 163 -18.67 17.30 -0.08
CA VAL A 163 -18.59 18.36 0.94
C VAL A 163 -17.15 18.79 1.22
N TYR A 164 -16.20 17.85 1.24
CA TYR A 164 -14.78 18.15 1.38
C TYR A 164 -14.25 18.94 0.18
N ALA A 165 -14.56 18.51 -1.05
CA ALA A 165 -14.19 19.16 -2.30
C ALA A 165 -14.69 20.61 -2.34
N THR A 166 -15.98 20.86 -2.08
CA THR A 166 -16.53 22.22 -2.05
C THR A 166 -15.79 23.14 -1.07
N LYS A 167 -15.41 22.62 0.11
CA LYS A 167 -14.67 23.39 1.11
C LYS A 167 -13.24 23.71 0.66
N ILE A 168 -12.49 22.73 0.18
CA ILE A 168 -11.11 22.97 -0.25
C ILE A 168 -11.08 23.87 -1.48
N LEU A 169 -12.00 23.69 -2.44
CA LEU A 169 -12.08 24.50 -3.66
C LEU A 169 -12.42 25.97 -3.35
N SER A 170 -13.25 26.23 -2.34
CA SER A 170 -13.55 27.60 -1.87
C SER A 170 -12.42 28.24 -1.04
N GLY A 171 -11.27 27.57 -0.87
CA GLY A 171 -10.12 28.05 -0.10
C GLY A 171 -10.26 27.90 1.41
N LYS A 172 -11.22 27.10 1.89
CA LYS A 172 -11.38 26.82 3.33
C LYS A 172 -10.45 25.69 3.76
N ASN A 173 -9.85 25.85 4.94
CA ASN A 173 -9.07 24.79 5.55
C ASN A 173 -9.97 23.65 6.02
N VAL A 174 -9.53 22.40 5.81
CA VAL A 174 -10.20 21.21 6.32
C VAL A 174 -9.21 20.30 7.03
N TRP A 175 -9.42 20.08 8.32
CA TRP A 175 -8.50 19.30 9.17
C TRP A 175 -9.05 17.93 9.58
N ARG A 176 -10.15 17.48 8.98
CA ARG A 176 -10.86 16.26 9.39
C ARG A 176 -9.99 15.00 9.35
N GLY A 177 -9.00 14.94 8.43
CA GLY A 177 -8.05 13.83 8.37
C GLY A 177 -7.15 13.71 9.60
N LEU A 178 -7.01 14.78 10.39
CA LEU A 178 -6.21 14.81 11.61
C LEU A 178 -7.01 14.47 12.88
N TYR A 179 -8.32 14.23 12.77
CA TYR A 179 -9.13 13.88 13.96
C TYR A 179 -8.80 12.49 14.52
N SER A 180 -8.20 11.62 13.70
CA SER A 180 -7.71 10.30 14.14
C SER A 180 -6.29 10.33 14.71
N LEU A 181 -5.67 11.51 14.87
CA LEU A 181 -4.28 11.66 15.31
C LEU A 181 -3.89 10.81 16.52
N PRO A 182 -4.66 10.75 17.63
CA PRO A 182 -4.27 9.92 18.77
C PRO A 182 -4.13 8.43 18.42
N ALA A 183 -5.09 7.90 17.66
CA ALA A 183 -5.05 6.50 17.20
C ALA A 183 -3.96 6.28 16.13
N ASP A 184 -3.75 7.27 15.26
CA ASP A 184 -2.73 7.23 14.21
C ASP A 184 -1.30 7.29 14.79
N LEU A 185 -1.08 7.99 15.90
CA LEU A 185 0.19 8.01 16.63
C LEU A 185 0.40 6.70 17.38
N LEU A 186 -0.64 6.13 17.99
CA LEU A 186 -0.57 4.84 18.68
C LEU A 186 -0.14 3.70 17.74
N ILE A 187 -0.62 3.70 16.50
CA ILE A 187 -0.26 2.67 15.50
C ILE A 187 1.05 2.98 14.75
N SER A 188 1.68 4.13 14.98
CA SER A 188 2.87 4.57 14.24
C SER A 188 4.08 3.61 14.34
N PRO A 189 4.36 2.89 15.45
CA PRO A 189 5.44 1.90 15.48
C PRO A 189 5.22 0.77 14.45
N VAL A 190 3.97 0.37 14.24
CA VAL A 190 3.62 -0.64 13.22
C VAL A 190 3.82 -0.07 11.81
N ALA A 191 3.51 1.22 11.60
CA ALA A 191 3.77 1.90 10.34
C ALA A 191 5.27 1.93 9.99
N VAL A 192 6.13 2.14 10.99
CA VAL A 192 7.59 2.12 10.84
C VAL A 192 8.08 0.70 10.57
N ALA A 193 7.66 -0.29 11.36
CA ALA A 193 8.02 -1.69 11.17
C ALA A 193 7.61 -2.23 9.79
N TYR A 194 6.44 -1.80 9.29
CA TYR A 194 6.01 -2.10 7.92
C TYR A 194 7.00 -1.59 6.88
N TYR A 195 7.53 -0.38 7.04
CA TYR A 195 8.47 0.21 6.09
C TYR A 195 9.84 -0.47 6.08
N ILE A 196 10.33 -0.85 7.27
CA ILE A 196 11.65 -1.46 7.46
C ILE A 196 11.65 -2.93 7.01
N GLY A 197 10.59 -3.69 7.29
CA GLY A 197 10.55 -5.13 6.99
C GLY A 197 9.23 -5.60 6.39
N GLY A 198 8.09 -5.21 6.97
CA GLY A 198 6.79 -5.80 6.65
C GLY A 198 6.41 -5.75 5.17
N ARG A 199 6.70 -4.64 4.48
CA ARG A 199 6.43 -4.49 3.04
C ARG A 199 7.20 -5.49 2.17
N PHE A 200 8.43 -5.81 2.54
CA PHE A 200 9.30 -6.73 1.82
C PHE A 200 8.84 -8.18 2.02
N PHE A 201 8.47 -8.52 3.25
CA PHE A 201 7.86 -9.80 3.55
C PHE A 201 6.56 -9.99 2.76
N LEU A 202 5.65 -9.01 2.80
CA LEU A 202 4.37 -9.08 2.08
C LEU A 202 4.56 -9.19 0.56
N ALA A 203 5.53 -8.48 -0.02
CA ALA A 203 5.90 -8.62 -1.43
C ALA A 203 6.24 -10.07 -1.82
N LYS A 204 6.79 -10.85 -0.90
CA LYS A 204 7.18 -12.25 -1.09
C LYS A 204 6.11 -13.27 -0.72
N THR A 205 4.94 -12.83 -0.28
CA THR A 205 3.79 -13.73 -0.08
C THR A 205 3.01 -13.97 -1.37
N PHE A 206 3.16 -13.14 -2.40
CA PHE A 206 2.45 -13.31 -3.67
C PHE A 206 3.05 -14.41 -4.54
N ILE A 207 2.18 -15.25 -5.07
CA ILE A 207 2.53 -16.34 -5.99
C ILE A 207 1.46 -16.52 -7.07
N ALA A 208 1.85 -17.07 -8.22
CA ALA A 208 0.94 -17.45 -9.29
C ALA A 208 0.73 -18.96 -9.31
N ASN A 209 -0.50 -19.41 -9.11
CA ASN A 209 -0.88 -20.82 -9.16
C ASN A 209 -0.98 -21.36 -10.60
N ASN A 210 -1.37 -22.62 -10.74
CA ASN A 210 -1.51 -23.31 -12.03
C ASN A 210 -2.59 -22.76 -12.98
N LYS A 211 -3.47 -21.85 -12.54
CA LYS A 211 -4.42 -21.17 -13.44
C LYS A 211 -3.76 -20.06 -14.27
N CYS A 212 -2.52 -19.67 -13.94
CA CYS A 212 -1.82 -18.64 -14.67
C CYS A 212 -1.54 -19.09 -16.10
N ASN A 213 -2.04 -18.33 -17.08
CA ASN A 213 -1.80 -18.55 -18.51
C ASN A 213 -0.74 -17.62 -19.10
N ASN A 214 0.05 -16.94 -18.25
CA ASN A 214 1.10 -16.00 -18.66
C ASN A 214 0.66 -14.84 -19.56
N CYS A 215 -0.60 -14.38 -19.47
CA CYS A 215 -1.10 -13.24 -20.24
C CYS A 215 -0.38 -11.90 -20.01
N GLY A 216 0.50 -11.78 -19.00
CA GLY A 216 1.34 -10.59 -18.80
C GLY A 216 0.63 -9.35 -18.20
N ILE A 217 -0.70 -9.35 -18.06
CA ILE A 217 -1.47 -8.18 -17.55
C ILE A 217 -0.95 -7.68 -16.19
N CYS A 218 -0.64 -8.59 -15.27
CA CYS A 218 -0.10 -8.20 -13.96
C CYS A 218 1.25 -7.47 -14.05
N ILE A 219 2.06 -7.80 -15.05
CA ILE A 219 3.36 -7.18 -15.30
C ILE A 219 3.15 -5.80 -15.94
N SER A 220 2.34 -5.72 -16.99
CA SER A 220 2.07 -4.47 -17.71
C SER A 220 1.34 -3.44 -16.86
N GLU A 221 0.43 -3.85 -15.98
CA GLU A 221 -0.33 -2.93 -15.12
C GLU A 221 0.34 -2.65 -13.77
N CYS A 222 1.52 -3.21 -13.48
CA CYS A 222 2.15 -3.00 -12.17
C CYS A 222 2.62 -1.53 -12.01
N PRO A 223 2.12 -0.77 -11.01
CA PRO A 223 2.48 0.64 -10.82
C PRO A 223 3.96 0.88 -10.58
N THR A 224 4.64 -0.08 -9.97
CA THR A 224 6.05 0.03 -9.58
C THR A 224 6.97 -0.88 -10.39
N SER A 225 6.47 -1.42 -11.51
CA SER A 225 7.21 -2.37 -12.36
C SER A 225 7.84 -3.51 -11.55
N SER A 226 7.11 -4.00 -10.55
CA SER A 226 7.60 -4.91 -9.51
C SER A 226 7.37 -6.38 -9.81
N ILE A 227 6.84 -6.72 -10.98
CA ILE A 227 6.62 -8.09 -11.41
C ILE A 227 7.44 -8.31 -12.67
N ARG A 228 8.20 -9.41 -12.71
CA ARG A 228 8.93 -9.87 -13.89
C ARG A 228 8.60 -11.33 -14.18
N LEU A 229 8.86 -11.79 -15.39
CA LEU A 229 8.73 -13.20 -15.73
C LEU A 229 10.02 -13.95 -15.36
N VAL A 230 9.89 -15.06 -14.62
CA VAL A 230 10.99 -15.99 -14.32
C VAL A 230 10.46 -17.41 -14.48
N ASN A 231 11.05 -18.19 -15.39
CA ASN A 231 10.61 -19.56 -15.74
C ASN A 231 9.13 -19.62 -16.15
N ASN A 232 8.71 -18.72 -17.05
CA ASN A 232 7.32 -18.62 -17.49
C ASN A 232 6.32 -18.49 -16.34
N ARG A 233 6.69 -17.79 -15.26
CA ARG A 233 5.80 -17.46 -14.15
C ARG A 233 6.07 -16.04 -13.64
N PRO A 234 5.04 -15.28 -13.23
CA PRO A 234 5.22 -14.01 -12.55
C PRO A 234 6.05 -14.17 -11.27
N TYR A 235 7.00 -13.26 -11.07
CA TYR A 235 7.88 -13.16 -9.91
C TYR A 235 7.82 -11.75 -9.34
N TRP A 236 7.51 -11.62 -8.04
CA TRP A 236 7.41 -10.32 -7.36
C TRP A 236 8.77 -9.90 -6.77
N LYS A 237 9.25 -8.73 -7.22
CA LYS A 237 10.43 -8.05 -6.67
C LYS A 237 10.11 -7.41 -5.32
N LEU A 238 11.17 -7.10 -4.57
CA LEU A 238 11.06 -6.38 -3.28
C LEU A 238 10.58 -4.93 -3.42
N THR A 239 10.52 -4.40 -4.63
CA THR A 239 9.89 -3.10 -4.94
C THR A 239 8.36 -3.15 -4.96
N CYS A 240 7.76 -4.33 -4.79
CA CYS A 240 6.31 -4.48 -4.73
C CYS A 240 5.76 -3.79 -3.47
N GLU A 241 4.71 -3.00 -3.65
CA GLU A 241 4.10 -2.22 -2.56
C GLU A 241 2.80 -2.83 -2.05
N SER A 242 2.47 -4.05 -2.49
CA SER A 242 1.26 -4.76 -2.09
C SER A 242 -0.01 -3.90 -2.33
N CYS A 243 -0.10 -3.22 -3.47
CA CYS A 243 -1.25 -2.36 -3.81
C CYS A 243 -2.52 -3.16 -4.18
N MET A 244 -2.45 -4.49 -4.21
CA MET A 244 -3.54 -5.41 -4.53
C MET A 244 -4.06 -5.37 -5.98
N ARG A 245 -3.54 -4.51 -6.86
CA ARG A 245 -3.99 -4.42 -8.27
C ARG A 245 -3.93 -5.77 -8.99
N CYS A 246 -2.74 -6.39 -9.03
CA CYS A 246 -2.53 -7.64 -9.75
C CYS A 246 -3.41 -8.79 -9.24
N LEU A 247 -3.59 -8.91 -7.92
CA LEU A 247 -4.42 -9.95 -7.31
C LEU A 247 -5.91 -9.79 -7.69
N ASN A 248 -6.40 -8.55 -7.77
CA ASN A 248 -7.80 -8.25 -8.08
C ASN A 248 -8.10 -8.23 -9.58
N HIS A 249 -7.14 -7.85 -10.43
CA HIS A 249 -7.35 -7.71 -11.87
C HIS A 249 -6.97 -8.96 -12.68
N CYS A 250 -6.35 -9.98 -12.06
CA CYS A 250 -6.00 -11.19 -12.78
C CYS A 250 -7.26 -11.91 -13.31
N PRO A 251 -7.46 -12.02 -14.63
CA PRO A 251 -8.67 -12.62 -15.20
C PRO A 251 -8.79 -14.11 -14.85
N GLN A 252 -7.65 -14.78 -14.71
CA GLN A 252 -7.59 -16.20 -14.31
C GLN A 252 -7.71 -16.42 -12.80
N ARG A 253 -7.76 -15.34 -12.00
CA ARG A 253 -7.65 -15.38 -10.53
C ARG A 253 -6.49 -16.27 -10.05
N ALA A 254 -5.37 -16.20 -10.78
CA ALA A 254 -4.22 -17.08 -10.58
C ALA A 254 -3.25 -16.57 -9.49
N ILE A 255 -3.29 -15.28 -9.18
CA ILE A 255 -2.42 -14.65 -8.18
C ILE A 255 -3.04 -14.82 -6.80
N GLU A 256 -2.28 -15.28 -5.82
CA GLU A 256 -2.74 -15.55 -4.45
C GLU A 256 -1.68 -15.15 -3.43
N ALA A 257 -2.08 -14.96 -2.17
CA ALA A 257 -1.15 -14.83 -1.06
C ALA A 257 -0.91 -16.21 -0.43
N ALA A 258 0.32 -16.69 -0.45
CA ALA A 258 0.69 -18.03 0.00
C ALA A 258 0.87 -18.08 1.54
N HIS A 259 -0.25 -18.05 2.28
CA HIS A 259 -0.26 -18.01 3.75
C HIS A 259 0.48 -19.20 4.39
N GLY A 260 0.19 -20.44 3.98
CA GLY A 260 0.87 -21.62 4.49
C GLY A 260 2.38 -21.61 4.22
N MET A 261 2.79 -21.19 3.02
CA MET A 261 4.20 -21.00 2.67
C MET A 261 4.87 -19.96 3.58
N ALA A 262 4.22 -18.82 3.79
CA ALA A 262 4.73 -17.76 4.65
C ALA A 262 4.89 -18.23 6.11
N ALA A 263 3.92 -18.99 6.63
CA ALA A 263 4.00 -19.60 7.95
C ALA A 263 5.15 -20.62 8.04
N ALA A 264 5.28 -21.51 7.06
CA ALA A 264 6.38 -22.48 7.00
C ALA A 264 7.75 -21.78 6.97
N PHE A 265 7.89 -20.70 6.18
CA PHE A 265 9.13 -19.93 6.13
C PHE A 265 9.44 -19.31 7.49
N MET A 266 8.46 -18.73 8.18
CA MET A 266 8.67 -18.17 9.53
C MET A 266 9.14 -19.22 10.53
N ILE A 267 8.58 -20.43 10.48
CA ILE A 267 8.98 -21.55 11.36
C ILE A 267 10.41 -21.98 11.04
N ILE A 268 10.73 -22.22 9.76
CA ILE A 268 12.07 -22.66 9.33
C ILE A 268 13.13 -21.61 9.68
N MET A 269 12.87 -20.33 9.36
CA MET A 269 13.78 -19.24 9.69
C MET A 269 14.02 -19.15 11.20
N SER A 270 12.97 -19.27 12.02
CA SER A 270 13.09 -19.25 13.48
C SER A 270 13.90 -20.44 13.99
N ALA A 271 13.68 -21.63 13.45
CA ALA A 271 14.41 -22.84 13.85
C ALA A 271 15.90 -22.76 13.49
N VAL A 272 16.22 -22.36 12.25
CA VAL A 272 17.61 -22.17 11.79
C VAL A 272 18.30 -21.08 12.60
N ASN A 273 17.61 -19.98 12.88
CA ASN A 273 18.15 -18.88 13.67
C ASN A 273 18.48 -19.33 15.11
N THR A 274 17.53 -19.96 15.78
CA THR A 274 17.72 -20.47 17.14
C THR A 274 18.85 -21.48 17.19
N TRP A 275 18.89 -22.43 16.26
CA TRP A 275 19.97 -23.41 16.17
C TRP A 275 21.34 -22.73 16.02
N LEU A 276 21.47 -21.75 15.12
CA LEU A 276 22.74 -21.05 14.89
C LEU A 276 23.18 -20.25 16.12
N ILE A 277 22.26 -19.52 16.77
CA ILE A 277 22.59 -18.73 17.96
C ILE A 277 23.07 -19.64 19.09
N VAL A 278 22.38 -20.76 19.34
CA VAL A 278 22.80 -21.76 20.34
C VAL A 278 24.15 -22.38 19.96
N PHE A 279 24.35 -22.71 18.69
CA PHE A 279 25.61 -23.24 18.19
C PHE A 279 26.77 -22.27 18.44
N LEU A 280 26.60 -20.98 18.15
CA LEU A 280 27.63 -19.97 18.38
C LEU A 280 27.94 -19.79 19.87
N ILE A 281 26.91 -19.75 20.72
CA ILE A 281 27.07 -19.67 22.18
C ILE A 281 27.92 -20.83 22.70
N ASN A 282 27.59 -22.06 22.29
CA ASN A 282 28.25 -23.26 22.79
C ASN A 282 29.67 -23.43 22.26
N ASN A 283 29.93 -23.13 20.98
CA ASN A 283 31.25 -23.37 20.37
C ASN A 283 32.24 -22.23 20.60
N LEU A 284 31.77 -21.01 20.84
CA LEU A 284 32.61 -19.84 21.10
C LEU A 284 32.62 -19.42 22.57
N SER A 285 32.00 -20.23 23.46
CA SER A 285 31.89 -19.98 24.90
C SER A 285 31.37 -18.57 25.24
N ILE A 286 30.40 -18.09 24.45
CA ILE A 286 29.87 -16.73 24.60
C ILE A 286 28.91 -16.69 25.79
N GLN A 287 29.07 -15.69 26.66
CA GLN A 287 28.11 -15.44 27.73
C GLN A 287 26.83 -14.79 27.17
N PRO A 288 25.66 -15.45 27.23
CA PRO A 288 24.44 -14.95 26.60
C PRO A 288 23.95 -13.61 27.18
N GLU A 289 24.28 -13.35 28.44
CA GLU A 289 23.88 -12.13 29.14
C GLU A 289 24.74 -10.91 28.81
N ALA A 290 25.87 -11.10 28.12
CA ALA A 290 26.74 -10.01 27.74
C ALA A 290 26.01 -9.01 26.84
N TRP A 291 26.08 -7.72 27.18
CA TRP A 291 25.37 -6.65 26.48
C TRP A 291 25.75 -6.59 24.99
N TRP A 292 27.05 -6.79 24.66
CA TRP A 292 27.53 -6.79 23.29
C TRP A 292 26.96 -7.95 22.49
N TRP A 293 26.79 -9.12 23.12
CA TRP A 293 26.21 -10.29 22.46
C TRP A 293 24.73 -10.09 22.15
N LYS A 294 23.97 -9.46 23.05
CA LYS A 294 22.56 -9.10 22.79
C LYS A 294 22.41 -8.24 21.54
N ILE A 295 23.36 -7.35 21.27
CA ILE A 295 23.37 -6.51 20.06
C ILE A 295 23.82 -7.32 18.83
N VAL A 296 24.96 -8.00 18.94
CA VAL A 296 25.56 -8.77 17.83
C VAL A 296 24.63 -9.90 17.36
N SER A 297 24.03 -10.63 18.29
CA SER A 297 23.08 -11.72 17.98
C SER A 297 21.83 -11.22 17.23
N GLN A 298 21.38 -9.98 17.45
CA GLN A 298 20.28 -9.39 16.68
C GLN A 298 20.67 -9.13 15.23
N PHE A 299 21.86 -8.58 14.98
CA PHE A 299 22.37 -8.39 13.63
C PHE A 299 22.60 -9.71 12.90
N ILE A 300 23.21 -10.68 13.58
CA ILE A 300 23.35 -12.05 13.05
C ILE A 300 21.97 -12.62 12.72
N SER A 301 21.01 -12.48 13.64
CA SER A 301 19.66 -13.03 13.43
C SER A 301 18.97 -12.44 12.22
N ILE A 302 19.02 -11.11 12.06
CA ILE A 302 18.46 -10.43 10.89
C ILE A 302 19.15 -10.91 9.60
N ALA A 303 20.48 -10.99 9.59
CA ALA A 303 21.23 -11.45 8.42
C ALA A 303 20.86 -12.89 8.03
N VAL A 304 20.75 -13.78 9.00
CA VAL A 304 20.38 -15.20 8.81
C VAL A 304 18.95 -15.31 8.33
N MET A 305 18.00 -14.60 8.95
CA MET A 305 16.61 -14.58 8.50
C MET A 305 16.49 -14.11 7.05
N VAL A 306 17.21 -13.05 6.66
CA VAL A 306 17.20 -12.55 5.28
C VAL A 306 17.81 -13.56 4.30
N ALA A 307 18.95 -14.16 4.64
CA ALA A 307 19.61 -15.16 3.80
C ALA A 307 18.75 -16.41 3.60
N VAL A 308 18.21 -16.95 4.70
CA VAL A 308 17.31 -18.12 4.68
C VAL A 308 16.02 -17.80 3.92
N ALA A 309 15.41 -16.63 4.13
CA ALA A 309 14.22 -16.21 3.38
C ALA A 309 14.50 -16.15 1.87
N ALA A 310 15.62 -15.57 1.46
CA ALA A 310 16.00 -15.47 0.06
C ALA A 310 16.20 -16.86 -0.57
N PHE A 311 16.89 -17.75 0.13
CA PHE A 311 17.13 -19.13 -0.30
C PHE A 311 15.82 -19.94 -0.40
N LEU A 312 14.99 -19.92 0.65
CA LEU A 312 13.69 -20.60 0.67
C LEU A 312 12.77 -20.09 -0.45
N TYR A 313 12.70 -18.77 -0.65
CA TYR A 313 11.89 -18.19 -1.72
C TYR A 313 12.39 -18.59 -3.11
N LEU A 314 13.71 -18.66 -3.31
CA LEU A 314 14.31 -19.12 -4.55
C LEU A 314 13.88 -20.57 -4.84
N ILE A 315 14.14 -21.48 -3.91
CA ILE A 315 13.77 -22.90 -4.03
C ILE A 315 12.28 -23.03 -4.33
N MET A 316 11.45 -22.35 -3.54
CA MET A 316 10.00 -22.42 -3.67
C MET A 316 9.53 -21.93 -5.06
N HIS A 317 10.07 -20.83 -5.57
CA HIS A 317 9.71 -20.32 -6.91
C HIS A 317 9.99 -21.34 -8.01
N TYR A 318 11.14 -22.02 -7.98
CA TYR A 318 11.43 -23.10 -8.94
C TYR A 318 10.52 -24.32 -8.71
N ALA A 319 10.34 -24.71 -7.45
CA ALA A 319 9.54 -25.87 -7.08
C ALA A 319 8.04 -25.69 -7.39
N MET A 320 7.53 -24.47 -7.55
CA MET A 320 6.16 -24.21 -8.00
C MET A 320 5.82 -24.76 -9.40
N GLY A 321 6.81 -25.18 -10.18
CA GLY A 321 6.60 -25.97 -11.40
C GLY A 321 6.08 -27.38 -11.11
N PHE A 322 6.37 -27.93 -9.94
CA PHE A 322 5.92 -29.27 -9.52
C PHE A 322 4.47 -29.22 -9.04
N LYS A 323 3.58 -29.97 -9.72
CA LYS A 323 2.13 -29.91 -9.50
C LYS A 323 1.70 -30.18 -8.05
N PRO A 324 2.24 -31.20 -7.33
CA PRO A 324 1.86 -31.47 -5.95
C PRO A 324 2.18 -30.29 -5.00
N LEU A 325 3.35 -29.67 -5.14
CA LEU A 325 3.71 -28.50 -4.32
C LEU A 325 2.83 -27.29 -4.64
N ASN A 326 2.56 -27.04 -5.92
CA ASN A 326 1.65 -25.99 -6.35
C ASN A 326 0.25 -26.15 -5.72
N TYR A 327 -0.26 -27.39 -5.69
CA TYR A 327 -1.53 -27.71 -5.06
C TYR A 327 -1.51 -27.48 -3.55
N LEU A 328 -0.42 -27.87 -2.86
CA LEU A 328 -0.26 -27.65 -1.43
C LEU A 328 -0.23 -26.15 -1.07
N VAL A 329 0.54 -25.35 -1.80
CA VAL A 329 0.60 -23.89 -1.60
C VAL A 329 -0.78 -23.27 -1.82
N ARG A 330 -1.47 -23.68 -2.87
CA ARG A 330 -2.83 -23.21 -3.17
C ARG A 330 -3.82 -23.62 -2.08
N PHE A 331 -3.78 -24.86 -1.60
CA PHE A 331 -4.67 -25.39 -0.57
C PHE A 331 -4.50 -24.67 0.77
N THR A 332 -3.28 -24.24 1.09
CA THR A 332 -2.95 -23.52 2.32
C THR A 332 -3.01 -21.99 2.18
N SER A 333 -3.45 -21.47 1.03
CA SER A 333 -3.72 -20.05 0.83
C SER A 333 -5.16 -19.72 1.19
N PHE A 334 -5.38 -18.75 2.08
CA PHE A 334 -6.74 -18.32 2.39
C PHE A 334 -7.43 -17.67 1.19
N THR A 335 -6.67 -17.01 0.31
CA THR A 335 -7.20 -16.29 -0.86
C THR A 335 -7.72 -17.18 -2.00
N THR A 336 -7.68 -18.50 -1.81
CA THR A 336 -8.17 -19.51 -2.77
C THR A 336 -9.39 -20.26 -2.23
N LEU A 337 -9.71 -20.08 -0.94
CA LEU A 337 -10.86 -20.72 -0.30
C LEU A 337 -12.15 -20.24 -0.97
N PRO A 338 -13.15 -21.12 -1.21
CA PRO A 338 -14.37 -20.75 -1.94
C PRO A 338 -15.14 -19.57 -1.35
N PHE A 339 -15.11 -19.40 -0.03
CA PHE A 339 -15.78 -18.29 0.66
C PHE A 339 -14.93 -17.01 0.72
N TRP A 340 -13.65 -17.07 0.36
CA TRP A 340 -12.73 -15.95 0.39
C TRP A 340 -12.85 -15.12 -0.89
N ARG A 341 -13.78 -14.16 -0.86
CA ARG A 341 -14.06 -13.30 -2.00
C ARG A 341 -12.84 -12.44 -2.37
N ARG A 342 -12.81 -12.00 -3.62
CA ARG A 342 -11.92 -10.95 -4.13
C ARG A 342 -12.76 -9.76 -4.51
#